data_AF-A0A1W6ZXW1-F1
#
_entry.id   AF-A0A1W6ZXW1-F1
#
_cell.length_a   1.000
_cell.length_b   1.000
_cell.length_c   1.000
_cell.angle_alpha   90.00
_cell.angle_beta   90.00
_cell.angle_gamma   90.00
#
_symmetry.space_group_name_H-M   'P 1'
#
loop_
_entity.id
_entity.type
_entity.pdbx_description
1 polymer ?
#
loop_
_entity_poly.entity_id
_entity_poly.type
_entity_poly.pdbx_seq_one_letter_code
_entity_poly.pdbx_strand_id
1 'polypeptide(L)'
;MRVPAIICAAMALVFAIPAVALAQVLPVPAKQSEICKSDDDDDDDKPVPLWKRFAWEGACFEVSGELSIVYQKQKNSGSRIPILTTRQGGLTNASELGTFDASIRVDTTRKTSLGDLKTGFEVQYEKTTVDGGNGIATLIEGILTWSGFKGGYTDSQMNFWSGDFQFSATAPQRTVGLAGYEFKLNDAWTFTLAYETGLPTSQAGQSDFVTVYPKDPVASAKLYYEKDDTEFQLAGMVHDLRIDGTHPQLAFAGRPQAFDAFGWATTAGLTLPVKWGEDGSAFSMQATYAVNASPYLGTVADLSTLAGVVSVPVTTKGWSIVGSYHHVFSEHWEANAMTSYLALDLAMDRQSPSIRTNRYAANLIYKPDDKLRFGAEVGYVKADIDSGGPIGLLGLGLFNPVFFNNLLGSSIASAINTNLPLPGINKGQRGVNGSGLAGYLFATWSF
;
A
#
# COMPACT_ATOMS: atom_id res chain seq x y z
N MET A 1 -16.64 -16.93 -5.58
CA MET A 1 -15.29 -16.84 -4.98
C MET A 1 -14.47 -18.04 -5.44
N ARG A 2 -13.64 -17.86 -6.46
CA ARG A 2 -12.59 -18.81 -6.83
C ARG A 2 -11.28 -18.10 -6.51
N VAL A 3 -10.60 -18.52 -5.44
CA VAL A 3 -9.20 -18.14 -5.21
C VAL A 3 -8.44 -18.57 -6.47
N PRO A 4 -7.71 -17.68 -7.16
CA PRO A 4 -7.04 -18.06 -8.39
C PRO A 4 -6.00 -19.12 -8.04
N ALA A 5 -6.03 -20.25 -8.75
CA ALA A 5 -5.12 -21.39 -8.61
C ALA A 5 -3.62 -21.00 -8.70
N ILE A 6 -3.32 -19.76 -9.10
CA ILE A 6 -2.01 -19.13 -9.12
C ILE A 6 -1.44 -18.96 -7.70
N ILE A 7 -2.26 -18.67 -6.68
CA ILE A 7 -1.79 -18.54 -5.29
C ILE A 7 -1.41 -19.91 -4.72
N CYS A 8 -2.18 -20.96 -5.00
CA CYS A 8 -1.81 -22.33 -4.64
C CYS A 8 -0.57 -22.81 -5.41
N ALA A 9 -0.38 -22.39 -6.67
CA ALA A 9 0.80 -22.75 -7.45
C ALA A 9 2.06 -22.03 -6.95
N ALA A 10 1.96 -20.77 -6.51
CA ALA A 10 3.07 -20.05 -5.90
C ALA A 10 3.46 -20.63 -4.53
N MET A 11 2.49 -20.97 -3.68
CA MET A 11 2.76 -21.70 -2.42
C MET A 11 3.36 -23.08 -2.70
N ALA A 12 2.81 -23.83 -3.67
CA ALA A 12 3.37 -25.11 -4.06
C ALA A 12 4.79 -24.96 -4.64
N LEU A 13 5.14 -23.87 -5.34
CA LEU A 13 6.50 -23.64 -5.81
C LEU A 13 7.45 -23.27 -4.66
N VAL A 14 7.03 -22.48 -3.67
CA VAL A 14 7.82 -22.19 -2.47
C VAL A 14 8.07 -23.45 -1.64
N PHE A 15 7.12 -24.39 -1.62
CA PHE A 15 7.28 -25.70 -0.98
C PHE A 15 7.82 -26.82 -1.91
N ALA A 16 7.98 -26.58 -3.22
CA ALA A 16 8.44 -27.58 -4.20
C ALA A 16 9.68 -27.16 -5.02
N ILE A 17 10.34 -26.05 -4.67
CA ILE A 17 11.75 -25.87 -5.03
C ILE A 17 12.53 -27.00 -4.33
N PRO A 18 13.26 -27.82 -5.08
CA PRO A 18 13.33 -29.24 -4.81
C PRO A 18 14.25 -29.54 -3.63
N ALA A 19 13.81 -30.49 -2.80
CA ALA A 19 14.63 -31.32 -1.91
C ALA A 19 15.85 -31.99 -2.61
N VAL A 20 16.06 -31.76 -3.91
CA VAL A 20 17.10 -32.35 -4.76
C VAL A 20 18.36 -31.47 -4.83
N ALA A 21 18.33 -30.19 -4.42
CA ALA A 21 19.54 -29.36 -4.30
C ALA A 21 20.14 -29.32 -2.87
N LEU A 22 19.51 -29.96 -1.90
CA LEU A 22 19.92 -29.97 -0.48
C LEU A 22 20.86 -31.12 -0.09
N ALA A 23 21.22 -32.01 -1.01
CA ALA A 23 21.90 -33.27 -0.67
C ALA A 23 23.43 -33.17 -0.43
N GLN A 24 24.07 -32.00 -0.51
CA GLN A 24 25.54 -31.89 -0.30
C GLN A 24 26.01 -30.71 0.55
N VAL A 25 25.25 -30.33 1.58
CA VAL A 25 25.81 -29.51 2.67
C VAL A 25 25.76 -30.33 3.96
N LEU A 26 26.87 -31.01 4.26
CA LEU A 26 27.04 -31.74 5.52
C LEU A 26 26.97 -30.73 6.69
N PRO A 27 26.15 -30.97 7.73
CA PRO A 27 26.14 -30.10 8.91
C PRO A 27 27.34 -30.44 9.81
N VAL A 28 28.17 -29.45 10.09
CA VAL A 28 28.94 -29.43 11.35
C VAL A 28 27.92 -29.14 12.46
N PRO A 29 27.80 -29.97 13.51
CA PRO A 29 26.87 -29.70 14.59
C PRO A 29 27.42 -28.55 15.44
N ALA A 30 27.11 -27.32 15.06
CA ALA A 30 27.26 -26.17 15.94
C ALA A 30 26.26 -26.30 17.10
N LYS A 31 26.65 -25.89 18.31
CA LYS A 31 25.71 -25.84 19.44
C LYS A 31 24.55 -24.90 19.07
N GLN A 32 23.32 -25.21 19.49
CA GLN A 32 22.14 -24.37 19.24
C GLN A 32 22.36 -22.88 19.60
N SER A 33 23.19 -22.62 20.61
CA SER A 33 23.54 -21.27 21.05
C SER A 33 24.50 -20.52 20.11
N GLU A 34 25.18 -21.17 19.16
CA GLU A 34 26.09 -20.52 18.20
C GLU A 34 25.39 -20.21 16.88
N ILE A 35 24.32 -20.93 16.54
CA ILE A 35 23.59 -20.78 15.27
C ILE A 35 22.78 -19.47 15.26
N CYS A 36 22.30 -19.03 16.41
CA CYS A 36 21.46 -17.84 16.59
C CYS A 36 22.19 -16.64 17.22
N LYS A 37 23.50 -16.73 17.44
CA LYS A 37 24.29 -15.58 17.93
C LYS A 37 24.48 -14.60 16.79
N SER A 38 24.13 -13.33 17.04
CA SER A 38 24.50 -12.27 16.11
C SER A 38 25.98 -11.97 16.31
N ASP A 39 26.71 -11.65 15.24
CA ASP A 39 28.13 -11.30 15.36
C ASP A 39 28.33 -9.94 16.07
N ASP A 40 27.24 -9.24 16.40
CA ASP A 40 27.16 -7.92 17.05
C ASP A 40 26.64 -8.00 18.51
N ASP A 41 26.60 -9.18 19.13
CA ASP A 41 26.20 -9.32 20.54
C ASP A 41 27.32 -8.77 21.46
N ASP A 42 27.43 -7.44 21.57
CA ASP A 42 28.12 -6.74 22.65
C ASP A 42 27.41 -7.07 23.98
N ASP A 43 28.20 -7.31 25.05
CA ASP A 43 27.80 -7.93 26.33
C ASP A 43 26.70 -7.21 27.16
N ASP A 44 26.04 -6.18 26.64
CA ASP A 44 25.01 -5.38 27.32
C ASP A 44 23.56 -5.66 26.85
N ASP A 45 23.35 -6.51 25.84
CA ASP A 45 22.01 -6.82 25.35
C ASP A 45 21.29 -7.84 26.25
N LYS A 46 20.11 -7.43 26.75
CA LYS A 46 19.24 -8.29 27.57
C LYS A 46 18.92 -9.57 26.80
N PRO A 47 19.01 -10.76 27.44
CA PRO A 47 18.80 -12.03 26.75
C PRO A 47 17.43 -12.06 26.08
N VAL A 48 17.41 -12.22 24.76
CA VAL A 48 16.19 -12.38 23.98
C VAL A 48 15.49 -13.66 24.46
N PRO A 49 14.17 -13.63 24.78
CA PRO A 49 13.49 -14.83 25.24
C PRO A 49 13.57 -15.98 24.23
N LEU A 50 13.85 -17.19 24.69
CA LEU A 50 13.97 -18.42 23.88
C LEU A 50 12.77 -18.73 22.98
N TRP A 51 11.59 -18.20 23.30
CA TRP A 51 10.40 -18.37 22.45
C TRP A 51 10.41 -17.46 21.22
N LYS A 52 11.17 -16.35 21.26
CA LYS A 52 11.33 -15.44 20.11
C LYS A 52 12.37 -15.95 19.12
N ARG A 53 13.47 -16.54 19.60
CA ARG A 53 14.56 -17.04 18.76
C ARG A 53 14.90 -18.49 19.09
N PHE A 54 14.88 -19.36 18.09
CA PHE A 54 15.26 -20.76 18.26
C PHE A 54 16.00 -21.31 17.03
N ALA A 55 16.93 -22.25 17.27
CA ALA A 55 17.67 -22.91 16.21
C ALA A 55 17.06 -24.28 15.87
N TRP A 56 16.79 -24.52 14.59
CA TRP A 56 16.29 -25.79 14.07
C TRP A 56 16.94 -26.11 12.72
N GLU A 57 17.47 -27.33 12.57
CA GLU A 57 18.15 -27.83 11.35
C GLU A 57 19.22 -26.90 10.75
N GLY A 58 19.98 -26.19 11.59
CA GLY A 58 21.05 -25.29 11.15
C GLY A 58 20.56 -23.93 10.64
N ALA A 59 19.28 -23.62 10.81
CA ALA A 59 18.72 -22.28 10.63
C ALA A 59 18.35 -21.67 12.00
N CYS A 60 18.48 -20.35 12.11
CA CYS A 60 17.92 -19.59 13.21
C CYS A 60 16.54 -19.05 12.80
N PHE A 61 15.55 -19.23 13.65
CA PHE A 61 14.19 -18.76 13.47
C PHE A 61 13.94 -17.61 14.44
N GLU A 62 13.28 -16.57 13.97
CA GLU A 62 12.76 -15.49 14.78
C GLU A 62 11.25 -15.38 14.57
N VAL A 63 10.49 -15.26 15.66
CA VAL A 63 9.04 -15.07 15.62
C VAL A 63 8.71 -13.74 16.30
N SER A 64 7.97 -12.91 15.57
CA SER A 64 7.45 -11.64 16.05
C SER A 64 5.98 -11.48 15.69
N GLY A 65 5.30 -10.55 16.34
CA GLY A 65 3.92 -10.25 16.00
C GLY A 65 3.40 -8.95 16.59
N GLU A 66 2.25 -8.53 16.07
CA GLU A 66 1.56 -7.31 16.47
C GLU A 66 0.08 -7.62 16.72
N LEU A 67 -0.49 -7.07 17.77
CA LEU A 67 -1.94 -6.96 17.97
C LEU A 67 -2.31 -5.47 17.97
N SER A 68 -3.27 -5.07 17.16
CA SER A 68 -3.75 -3.69 17.15
C SER A 68 -5.27 -3.62 17.23
N ILE A 69 -5.76 -2.65 18.00
CA ILE A 69 -7.17 -2.28 18.05
C ILE A 69 -7.26 -0.82 17.66
N VAL A 70 -8.12 -0.54 16.68
CA VAL A 70 -8.33 0.79 16.13
C VAL A 70 -9.80 1.13 16.20
N TYR A 71 -10.10 2.37 16.58
CA TYR A 71 -11.40 2.97 16.40
C TYR A 71 -11.29 4.23 15.54
N GLN A 72 -12.12 4.32 14.51
CA GLN A 72 -12.16 5.44 13.58
C GLN A 72 -13.53 6.10 13.60
N LYS A 73 -13.55 7.43 13.45
CA LYS A 73 -14.76 8.21 13.30
C LYS A 73 -14.55 9.31 12.26
N GLN A 74 -15.50 9.45 11.34
CA GLN A 74 -15.47 10.50 10.32
C GLN A 74 -16.68 11.42 10.38
N LYS A 75 -16.47 12.67 9.96
CA LYS A 75 -17.51 13.64 9.67
C LYS A 75 -17.27 14.24 8.29
N ASN A 76 -18.22 14.02 7.39
CA ASN A 76 -18.13 14.44 5.99
C ASN A 76 -19.03 15.65 5.73
N SER A 77 -18.54 16.62 4.97
CA SER A 77 -19.30 17.79 4.53
C SER A 77 -19.17 17.93 3.02
N GLY A 78 -20.26 17.62 2.30
CA GLY A 78 -20.33 17.68 0.84
C GLY A 78 -19.71 16.45 0.16
N SER A 79 -20.52 15.79 -0.69
CA SER A 79 -20.22 14.54 -1.43
C SER A 79 -19.78 13.34 -0.57
N ARG A 80 -20.48 12.21 -0.69
CA ARG A 80 -20.22 10.96 0.04
C ARG A 80 -19.01 10.21 -0.52
N ILE A 81 -17.85 10.87 -0.53
CA ILE A 81 -16.57 10.19 -0.76
C ILE A 81 -16.38 9.24 0.43
N PRO A 82 -16.24 7.92 0.24
CA PRO A 82 -15.95 7.01 1.34
C PRO A 82 -14.52 7.30 1.82
N ILE A 83 -14.35 7.67 3.09
CA ILE A 83 -13.04 8.10 3.64
C ILE A 83 -12.56 7.16 4.76
N LEU A 84 -13.43 6.27 5.27
CA LEU A 84 -12.97 5.21 6.15
C LEU A 84 -12.43 4.08 5.28
N THR A 85 -11.13 3.86 5.43
CA THR A 85 -10.38 2.76 4.85
C THR A 85 -10.05 1.75 5.95
N THR A 86 -10.29 0.47 5.69
CA THR A 86 -9.67 -0.60 6.48
C THR A 86 -8.16 -0.60 6.23
N ARG A 87 -7.36 -1.28 7.07
CA ARG A 87 -5.90 -1.35 6.87
C ARG A 87 -5.58 -2.09 5.56
N GLN A 88 -6.44 -3.03 5.17
CA GLN A 88 -6.42 -3.70 3.86
C GLN A 88 -6.96 -2.86 2.68
N GLY A 89 -7.28 -1.58 2.89
CA GLY A 89 -7.72 -0.65 1.84
C GLY A 89 -9.20 -0.77 1.44
N GLY A 90 -10.00 -1.55 2.18
CA GLY A 90 -11.45 -1.66 1.98
C GLY A 90 -12.17 -0.35 2.31
N LEU A 91 -13.17 0.02 1.52
CA LEU A 91 -13.95 1.25 1.71
C LEU A 91 -15.26 0.98 2.43
N THR A 92 -15.62 1.83 3.40
CA THR A 92 -16.94 1.78 4.05
C THR A 92 -17.62 3.15 4.08
N ASN A 93 -18.96 3.12 3.99
CA ASN A 93 -19.83 4.30 4.14
C ASN A 93 -20.22 4.56 5.61
N ALA A 94 -19.73 3.73 6.54
CA ALA A 94 -19.99 3.93 7.96
C ALA A 94 -19.38 5.25 8.44
N SER A 95 -20.03 5.91 9.40
CA SER A 95 -19.45 7.09 10.07
C SER A 95 -18.43 6.71 11.14
N GLU A 96 -18.42 5.45 11.55
CA GLU A 96 -17.59 4.89 12.61
C GLU A 96 -17.16 3.46 12.22
N LEU A 97 -15.93 3.08 12.56
CA LEU A 97 -15.36 1.77 12.25
C LEU A 97 -14.45 1.32 13.40
N GLY A 98 -14.72 0.16 13.98
CA GLY A 98 -13.76 -0.53 14.85
C GLY A 98 -13.03 -1.61 14.06
N THR A 99 -11.72 -1.70 14.22
CA THR A 99 -10.86 -2.69 13.57
C THR A 99 -10.02 -3.40 14.62
N PHE A 100 -9.93 -4.72 14.52
CA PHE A 100 -8.97 -5.54 15.23
C PHE A 100 -8.02 -6.16 14.20
N ASP A 101 -6.73 -6.02 14.44
CA ASP A 101 -5.66 -6.54 13.61
C ASP A 101 -4.73 -7.43 14.45
N ALA A 102 -4.26 -8.51 13.84
CA ALA A 102 -3.21 -9.36 14.39
C ALA A 102 -2.26 -9.76 13.28
N SER A 103 -0.95 -9.56 13.44
CA SER A 103 0.06 -10.09 12.52
C SER A 103 1.02 -11.02 13.24
N ILE A 104 1.49 -12.04 12.51
CA ILE A 104 2.55 -12.93 12.95
C ILE A 104 3.56 -13.01 11.82
N ARG A 105 4.83 -12.80 12.17
CA ARG A 105 5.98 -12.90 11.28
C ARG A 105 6.93 -13.98 11.76
N VAL A 106 7.46 -14.74 10.80
CA VAL A 106 8.53 -15.71 11.01
C VAL A 106 9.66 -15.38 10.06
N ASP A 107 10.82 -15.04 10.62
CA ASP A 107 12.06 -14.89 9.88
C ASP A 107 12.94 -16.11 10.09
N THR A 108 13.66 -16.50 9.04
CA THR A 108 14.67 -17.55 9.14
C THR A 108 15.98 -17.05 8.52
N THR A 109 17.09 -17.39 9.15
CA THR A 109 18.43 -17.15 8.62
C THR A 109 19.24 -18.43 8.67
N ARG A 110 19.87 -18.78 7.55
CA ARG A 110 20.74 -19.95 7.42
C ARG A 110 22.04 -19.53 6.75
N LYS A 111 23.17 -19.77 7.42
CA LYS A 111 24.50 -19.56 6.80
C LYS A 111 24.71 -20.59 5.69
N THR A 112 25.06 -20.13 4.48
CA THR A 112 25.41 -20.99 3.33
C THR A 112 26.82 -20.67 2.83
N SER A 113 27.37 -21.50 1.95
CA SER A 113 28.68 -21.23 1.33
C SER A 113 28.70 -19.98 0.45
N LEU A 114 27.54 -19.45 0.07
CA LEU A 114 27.38 -18.27 -0.79
C LEU A 114 26.88 -17.03 -0.02
N GLY A 115 26.87 -17.11 1.31
CA GLY A 115 26.34 -16.07 2.21
C GLY A 115 25.07 -16.50 2.93
N ASP A 116 24.43 -15.57 3.62
CA ASP A 116 23.21 -15.87 4.37
C ASP A 116 22.03 -16.05 3.42
N LEU A 117 21.31 -17.16 3.60
CA LEU A 117 19.96 -17.35 3.08
C LEU A 117 19.00 -16.86 4.15
N LYS A 118 18.26 -15.78 3.86
CA LYS A 118 17.23 -15.25 4.74
C LYS A 118 15.86 -15.43 4.13
N THR A 119 14.87 -15.78 4.93
CA THR A 119 13.47 -15.82 4.50
C THR A 119 12.60 -15.09 5.51
N GLY A 120 11.57 -14.39 5.04
CA GLY A 120 10.55 -13.78 5.90
C GLY A 120 9.17 -14.21 5.45
N PHE A 121 8.29 -14.50 6.40
CA PHE A 121 6.90 -14.84 6.12
C PHE A 121 6.00 -14.13 7.13
N GLU A 122 5.03 -13.36 6.64
CA GLU A 122 4.12 -12.59 7.48
C GLU A 122 2.66 -12.75 7.04
N VAL A 123 1.81 -13.07 8.00
CA VAL A 123 0.36 -13.17 7.82
C VAL A 123 -0.32 -12.22 8.77
N GLN A 124 -1.32 -11.50 8.27
CA GLN A 124 -2.17 -10.62 9.04
C GLN A 124 -3.61 -11.11 9.02
N TYR A 125 -4.27 -11.02 10.16
CA TYR A 125 -5.70 -11.17 10.33
C TYR A 125 -6.31 -9.80 10.63
N GLU A 126 -7.30 -9.38 9.85
CA GLU A 126 -8.07 -8.15 10.07
C GLU A 126 -9.54 -8.52 10.31
N LYS A 127 -10.19 -7.85 11.26
CA LYS A 127 -11.64 -7.90 11.46
C LYS A 127 -12.19 -6.52 11.75
N THR A 128 -13.23 -6.12 11.02
CA THR A 128 -13.92 -4.86 11.26
C THR A 128 -15.33 -5.04 11.82
N THR A 129 -15.87 -3.98 12.43
CA THR A 129 -17.25 -3.95 12.94
C THR A 129 -18.32 -4.07 11.86
N VAL A 130 -17.97 -3.89 10.58
CA VAL A 130 -18.92 -3.95 9.45
C VAL A 130 -18.91 -5.28 8.70
N ASP A 131 -18.01 -6.21 9.02
CA ASP A 131 -17.81 -7.47 8.26
C ASP A 131 -18.82 -8.58 8.54
N GLY A 132 -19.93 -8.29 9.25
CA GLY A 132 -21.03 -9.23 9.44
C GLY A 132 -20.69 -10.55 10.17
N GLY A 133 -19.47 -10.70 10.70
CA GLY A 133 -19.08 -11.80 11.58
C GLY A 133 -17.68 -12.42 11.34
N ASN A 134 -17.17 -12.38 10.10
CA ASN A 134 -15.93 -13.09 9.72
C ASN A 134 -14.79 -12.11 9.42
N GLY A 135 -13.61 -12.32 10.01
CA GLY A 135 -12.40 -11.59 9.64
C GLY A 135 -11.69 -12.20 8.42
N ILE A 136 -10.70 -11.50 7.90
CA ILE A 136 -9.93 -11.84 6.70
C ILE A 136 -8.48 -12.10 7.10
N ALA A 137 -7.94 -13.25 6.68
CA ALA A 137 -6.50 -13.54 6.78
C ALA A 137 -5.83 -13.28 5.43
N THR A 138 -4.76 -12.48 5.45
CA THR A 138 -4.03 -12.01 4.27
C THR A 138 -2.54 -12.28 4.43
N LEU A 139 -1.92 -12.81 3.39
CA LEU A 139 -0.47 -12.88 3.30
C LEU A 139 0.08 -11.47 3.06
N ILE A 140 0.93 -10.95 3.95
CA ILE A 140 1.52 -9.61 3.85
C ILE A 140 2.92 -9.69 3.24
N GLU A 141 3.69 -10.71 3.61
CA GLU A 141 5.02 -10.94 3.05
C GLU A 141 5.32 -12.44 2.94
N GLY A 142 6.04 -12.81 1.89
CA GLY A 142 6.68 -14.10 1.75
C GLY A 142 7.92 -13.94 0.88
N ILE A 143 9.07 -13.73 1.51
CA ILE A 143 10.31 -13.32 0.84
C ILE A 143 11.47 -14.27 1.11
N LEU A 144 12.36 -14.37 0.12
CA LEU A 144 13.67 -14.99 0.22
C LEU A 144 14.74 -14.00 -0.27
N THR A 145 15.83 -13.88 0.47
CA THR A 145 17.05 -13.18 0.05
C THR A 145 18.27 -14.08 0.17
N TRP A 146 19.13 -14.04 -0.85
CA TRP A 146 20.32 -14.87 -0.91
C TRP A 146 21.36 -14.29 -1.86
N SER A 147 22.53 -13.91 -1.34
CA SER A 147 23.67 -13.45 -2.15
C SER A 147 23.31 -12.32 -3.16
N GLY A 148 22.53 -11.35 -2.70
CA GLY A 148 22.01 -10.25 -3.52
C GLY A 148 20.71 -10.57 -4.28
N PHE A 149 20.36 -11.84 -4.48
CA PHE A 149 19.03 -12.17 -5.00
C PHE A 149 17.95 -11.86 -3.96
N LYS A 150 16.84 -11.30 -4.43
CA LYS A 150 15.63 -11.03 -3.64
C LYS A 150 14.43 -11.55 -4.45
N GLY A 151 13.61 -12.41 -3.86
CA GLY A 151 12.45 -12.97 -4.55
C GLY A 151 11.32 -13.32 -3.60
N GLY A 152 10.08 -13.17 -4.06
CA GLY A 152 8.90 -13.50 -3.28
C GLY A 152 7.78 -12.46 -3.40
N TYR A 153 6.87 -12.46 -2.44
CA TYR A 153 5.79 -11.47 -2.31
C TYR A 153 6.20 -10.45 -1.23
N THR A 154 6.58 -9.24 -1.63
CA THR A 154 7.15 -8.20 -0.73
C THR A 154 6.93 -6.81 -1.34
N ASP A 155 7.37 -5.77 -0.65
CA ASP A 155 7.25 -4.38 -1.10
C ASP A 155 7.90 -4.11 -2.47
N SER A 156 7.18 -3.35 -3.29
CA SER A 156 7.66 -2.80 -4.56
C SER A 156 8.88 -1.90 -4.35
N GLN A 157 9.79 -1.90 -5.33
CA GLN A 157 10.97 -1.03 -5.33
C GLN A 157 10.61 0.46 -5.38
N MET A 158 9.36 0.78 -5.76
CA MET A 158 8.83 2.14 -5.79
C MET A 158 8.35 2.64 -4.42
N ASN A 159 8.32 1.78 -3.40
CA ASN A 159 7.98 2.19 -2.03
C ASN A 159 9.22 2.81 -1.36
N PHE A 160 9.11 4.04 -0.87
CA PHE A 160 10.13 4.67 -0.02
C PHE A 160 9.54 5.06 1.32
N TRP A 161 8.32 5.58 1.29
CA TRP A 161 7.70 6.17 2.46
C TRP A 161 7.26 5.14 3.51
N SER A 162 7.63 5.39 4.76
CA SER A 162 7.37 4.54 5.92
C SER A 162 6.76 5.31 7.11
N GLY A 163 6.03 6.41 6.84
CA GLY A 163 5.52 7.28 7.91
C GLY A 163 4.65 6.55 8.95
N ASP A 164 4.84 6.88 10.22
CA ASP A 164 4.11 6.37 11.40
C ASP A 164 2.65 6.88 11.49
N PHE A 165 1.87 6.68 10.44
CA PHE A 165 0.44 6.97 10.43
C PHE A 165 -0.33 5.69 10.19
N GLN A 166 -1.38 5.48 10.98
CA GLN A 166 -2.14 4.23 10.90
C GLN A 166 -3.08 4.23 9.68
N PHE A 167 -3.59 5.40 9.25
CA PHE A 167 -4.62 5.48 8.19
C PHE A 167 -4.47 6.65 7.22
N SER A 168 -4.02 7.80 7.69
CA SER A 168 -3.98 9.01 6.85
C SER A 168 -2.77 9.09 5.92
N ALA A 169 -1.63 8.52 6.33
CA ALA A 169 -0.34 8.64 5.63
C ALA A 169 0.36 7.32 5.39
N THR A 170 -0.32 6.17 5.45
CA THR A 170 0.33 4.95 4.96
C THR A 170 0.72 5.19 3.50
N ALA A 171 2.01 5.07 3.20
CA ALA A 171 2.43 4.88 1.82
C ALA A 171 1.55 3.79 1.25
N PRO A 172 1.26 3.82 -0.05
CA PRO A 172 0.83 2.62 -0.70
C PRO A 172 1.96 1.60 -0.58
N GLN A 173 1.97 0.86 0.52
CA GLN A 173 2.71 -0.36 0.73
C GLN A 173 2.16 -1.32 -0.32
N ARG A 174 2.96 -1.51 -1.35
CA ARG A 174 2.60 -2.29 -2.52
C ARG A 174 3.33 -3.59 -2.42
N THR A 175 2.67 -4.56 -1.84
CA THR A 175 3.20 -5.91 -1.94
C THR A 175 2.99 -6.40 -3.37
N VAL A 176 4.08 -6.81 -4.01
CA VAL A 176 4.14 -7.36 -5.35
C VAL A 176 4.87 -8.70 -5.30
N GLY A 177 4.57 -9.60 -6.23
CA GLY A 177 5.52 -10.65 -6.57
C GLY A 177 6.74 -10.00 -7.20
N LEU A 178 7.93 -10.22 -6.64
CA LEU A 178 9.17 -9.63 -7.10
C LEU A 178 10.21 -10.73 -7.31
N ALA A 179 11.03 -10.57 -8.35
CA ALA A 179 12.31 -11.26 -8.51
C ALA A 179 13.36 -10.22 -8.95
N GLY A 180 14.40 -10.04 -8.16
CA GLY A 180 15.41 -9.03 -8.41
C GLY A 180 16.78 -9.38 -7.86
N TYR A 181 17.73 -8.50 -8.18
CA TYR A 181 19.09 -8.59 -7.73
C TYR A 181 19.57 -7.24 -7.20
N GLU A 182 20.20 -7.29 -6.04
CA GLU A 182 20.76 -6.16 -5.31
C GLU A 182 22.28 -6.14 -5.46
N PHE A 183 22.79 -5.01 -5.93
CA PHE A 183 24.19 -4.69 -6.09
C PHE A 183 24.59 -3.70 -4.99
N LYS A 184 25.44 -4.14 -4.07
CA LYS A 184 26.11 -3.21 -3.13
C LYS A 184 27.19 -2.45 -3.88
N LEU A 185 27.00 -1.15 -4.06
CA LEU A 185 27.98 -0.29 -4.75
C LEU A 185 29.11 0.13 -3.80
N ASN A 186 28.76 0.39 -2.53
CA ASN A 186 29.64 0.63 -1.39
C ASN A 186 28.83 0.46 -0.09
N ASP A 187 29.40 0.85 1.05
CA ASP A 187 28.75 0.68 2.37
C ASP A 187 27.47 1.50 2.54
N ALA A 188 27.30 2.59 1.78
CA ALA A 188 26.14 3.46 1.89
C ALA A 188 25.18 3.35 0.69
N TRP A 189 25.65 2.90 -0.48
CA TRP A 189 24.87 2.88 -1.71
C TRP A 189 24.56 1.47 -2.19
N THR A 190 23.29 1.26 -2.52
CA THR A 190 22.74 0.02 -3.05
C THR A 190 21.96 0.30 -4.33
N PHE A 191 22.16 -0.54 -5.34
CA PHE A 191 21.38 -0.50 -6.57
C PHE A 191 20.63 -1.82 -6.76
N THR A 192 19.36 -1.78 -7.11
CA THR A 192 18.52 -2.97 -7.27
C THR A 192 17.86 -2.94 -8.65
N LEU A 193 17.86 -4.09 -9.33
CA LEU A 193 17.05 -4.34 -10.53
C LEU A 193 16.03 -5.44 -10.21
N ALA A 194 14.79 -5.27 -10.62
CA ALA A 194 13.75 -6.26 -10.35
C ALA A 194 12.72 -6.35 -11.48
N TYR A 195 12.08 -7.52 -11.54
CA TYR A 195 10.79 -7.70 -12.18
C TYR A 195 9.73 -7.84 -11.10
N GLU A 196 8.64 -7.10 -11.24
CA GLU A 196 7.50 -7.07 -10.33
C GLU A 196 6.24 -7.56 -11.04
N THR A 197 5.34 -8.21 -10.31
CA THR A 197 3.95 -8.39 -10.76
C THR A 197 3.30 -7.02 -10.80
N GLY A 198 2.57 -6.73 -11.85
CA GLY A 198 1.81 -5.51 -12.00
C GLY A 198 0.76 -5.38 -10.91
N LEU A 199 0.62 -4.16 -10.42
CA LEU A 199 -0.41 -3.85 -9.45
C LEU A 199 -1.75 -3.68 -10.17
N PRO A 200 -2.86 -4.19 -9.59
CA PRO A 200 -4.17 -3.92 -10.12
C PRO A 200 -4.39 -2.41 -10.16
N THR A 201 -4.82 -1.88 -11.31
CA THR A 201 -4.94 -0.44 -11.51
C THR A 201 -6.14 0.20 -10.79
N SER A 202 -7.09 -0.63 -10.30
CA SER A 202 -8.21 -0.25 -9.43
C SER A 202 -9.00 -1.50 -8.99
N GLN A 203 -9.80 -1.41 -7.92
CA GLN A 203 -10.84 -2.42 -7.61
C GLN A 203 -11.86 -2.56 -8.77
N ALA A 204 -12.09 -1.49 -9.55
CA ALA A 204 -12.92 -1.53 -10.75
C ALA A 204 -12.33 -2.40 -11.89
N GLY A 205 -11.05 -2.75 -11.81
CA GLY A 205 -10.40 -3.71 -12.70
C GLY A 205 -10.92 -5.14 -12.55
N GLN A 206 -11.76 -5.45 -11.56
CA GLN A 206 -12.50 -6.71 -11.43
C GLN A 206 -14.01 -6.46 -11.27
N SER A 207 -14.60 -5.64 -12.14
CA SER A 207 -16.06 -5.73 -12.37
C SER A 207 -16.32 -6.72 -13.51
N ASP A 208 -17.48 -7.39 -13.52
CA ASP A 208 -17.87 -8.37 -14.56
C ASP A 208 -17.91 -7.80 -16.00
N PHE A 209 -17.58 -6.52 -16.19
CA PHE A 209 -17.73 -5.77 -17.44
C PHE A 209 -16.43 -5.19 -18.02
N VAL A 210 -15.34 -5.11 -17.23
CA VAL A 210 -14.03 -4.57 -17.62
C VAL A 210 -12.93 -5.27 -16.86
N THR A 211 -11.86 -5.66 -17.54
CA THR A 211 -10.65 -6.13 -16.85
C THR A 211 -9.43 -5.39 -17.36
N VAL A 212 -8.75 -4.70 -16.44
CA VAL A 212 -7.45 -4.10 -16.72
C VAL A 212 -6.40 -5.07 -16.25
N TYR A 213 -5.64 -5.59 -17.19
CA TYR A 213 -4.50 -6.43 -16.89
C TYR A 213 -3.24 -5.60 -17.13
N PRO A 214 -2.45 -5.26 -16.09
CA PRO A 214 -1.05 -5.01 -16.37
C PRO A 214 -0.51 -6.23 -17.12
N LYS A 215 0.18 -6.01 -18.25
CA LYS A 215 0.92 -7.09 -18.90
C LYS A 215 2.16 -7.33 -18.06
N ASP A 216 2.04 -8.26 -17.11
CA ASP A 216 3.17 -8.68 -16.29
C ASP A 216 4.27 -9.30 -17.19
N PRO A 217 5.56 -9.08 -16.87
CA PRO A 217 6.08 -8.39 -15.69
C PRO A 217 6.32 -6.88 -15.88
N VAL A 218 6.29 -6.14 -14.76
CA VAL A 218 6.81 -4.78 -14.62
C VAL A 218 8.32 -4.85 -14.42
N ALA A 219 9.11 -4.02 -15.09
CA ALA A 219 10.54 -3.87 -14.78
C ALA A 219 10.75 -2.65 -13.88
N SER A 220 11.50 -2.80 -12.79
CA SER A 220 11.82 -1.72 -11.86
C SER A 220 13.32 -1.67 -11.54
N ALA A 221 13.76 -0.47 -11.18
CA ALA A 221 15.11 -0.19 -10.73
C ALA A 221 15.08 0.77 -9.55
N LYS A 222 15.97 0.57 -8.57
CA LYS A 222 16.10 1.40 -7.38
C LYS A 222 17.56 1.71 -7.10
N LEU A 223 17.86 2.97 -6.85
CA LEU A 223 19.09 3.41 -6.20
C LEU A 223 18.73 3.89 -4.80
N TYR A 224 19.39 3.33 -3.79
CA TYR A 224 19.15 3.60 -2.39
C TYR A 224 20.44 3.99 -1.70
N TYR A 225 20.37 5.00 -0.84
CA TYR A 225 21.45 5.49 0.00
C TYR A 225 20.99 5.48 1.45
N GLU A 226 21.84 4.99 2.34
CA GLU A 226 21.62 5.03 3.79
C GLU A 226 22.93 5.28 4.51
N LYS A 227 22.97 6.32 5.34
CA LYS A 227 24.09 6.62 6.24
C LYS A 227 23.69 7.66 7.28
N ASP A 228 24.09 7.46 8.54
CA ASP A 228 23.92 8.45 9.62
C ASP A 228 22.46 8.96 9.72
N ASP A 229 21.49 8.04 9.78
CA ASP A 229 20.03 8.29 9.77
C ASP A 229 19.50 9.07 8.56
N THR A 230 20.33 9.26 7.54
CA THR A 230 19.94 9.87 6.26
C THR A 230 19.67 8.78 5.24
N GLU A 231 18.46 8.80 4.68
CA GLU A 231 18.05 7.88 3.62
C GLU A 231 17.70 8.65 2.37
N PHE A 232 18.09 8.14 1.21
CA PHE A 232 17.66 8.66 -0.08
C PHE A 232 17.31 7.51 -1.01
N GLN A 233 16.22 7.67 -1.77
CA GLN A 233 15.82 6.72 -2.79
C GLN A 233 15.51 7.41 -4.11
N LEU A 234 15.96 6.82 -5.19
CA LEU A 234 15.48 7.09 -6.54
C LEU A 234 15.06 5.77 -7.16
N ALA A 235 13.79 5.64 -7.53
CA ALA A 235 13.29 4.44 -8.20
C ALA A 235 12.50 4.78 -9.47
N GLY A 236 12.46 3.82 -10.38
CA GLY A 236 11.68 3.90 -11.59
C GLY A 236 11.12 2.54 -11.98
N MET A 237 9.98 2.55 -12.66
CA MET A 237 9.37 1.36 -13.23
C MET A 237 8.83 1.63 -14.63
N VAL A 238 8.77 0.58 -15.44
CA VAL A 238 8.17 0.58 -16.77
C VAL A 238 7.34 -0.69 -16.95
N HIS A 239 6.24 -0.57 -17.69
CA HIS A 239 5.37 -1.71 -18.00
C HIS A 239 4.52 -1.47 -19.24
N ASP A 240 4.01 -2.56 -19.81
CA ASP A 240 2.93 -2.51 -20.77
C ASP A 240 1.59 -2.67 -20.05
N LEU A 241 0.58 -1.97 -20.55
CA LEU A 241 -0.79 -2.02 -20.07
C LEU A 241 -1.68 -2.53 -21.19
N ARG A 242 -2.47 -3.55 -20.90
CA ARG A 242 -3.56 -3.99 -21.77
C ARG A 242 -4.88 -3.58 -21.15
N ILE A 243 -5.61 -2.72 -21.86
CA ILE A 243 -6.98 -2.37 -21.49
C ILE A 243 -7.88 -3.20 -22.40
N ASP A 244 -8.52 -4.23 -21.83
CA ASP A 244 -9.53 -5.04 -22.50
C ASP A 244 -10.91 -4.74 -21.90
N GLY A 245 -11.88 -4.37 -22.73
CA GLY A 245 -13.23 -4.12 -22.24
C GLY A 245 -14.28 -4.04 -23.35
N THR A 246 -15.35 -4.82 -23.18
CA THR A 246 -16.62 -4.65 -23.90
C THR A 246 -17.48 -3.52 -23.30
N HIS A 247 -16.89 -2.65 -22.47
CA HIS A 247 -17.64 -1.67 -21.69
C HIS A 247 -18.33 -0.67 -22.62
N PRO A 248 -19.66 -0.48 -22.49
CA PRO A 248 -20.38 0.51 -23.28
C PRO A 248 -19.74 1.91 -23.16
N GLN A 249 -19.17 2.25 -21.99
CA GLN A 249 -18.54 3.54 -21.77
C GLN A 249 -17.21 3.72 -22.51
N LEU A 250 -16.48 2.64 -22.86
CA LEU A 250 -15.29 2.74 -23.72
C LEU A 250 -15.70 3.14 -25.15
N ALA A 251 -16.82 2.60 -25.65
CA ALA A 251 -17.41 3.02 -26.92
C ALA A 251 -17.90 4.48 -26.87
N PHE A 252 -18.53 4.92 -25.77
CA PHE A 252 -18.89 6.34 -25.58
C PHE A 252 -17.66 7.26 -25.49
N ALA A 253 -16.56 6.76 -24.95
CA ALA A 253 -15.28 7.47 -24.88
C ALA A 253 -14.49 7.41 -26.20
N GLY A 254 -15.07 6.91 -27.30
CA GLY A 254 -14.42 6.88 -28.62
C GLY A 254 -13.24 5.89 -28.75
N ARG A 255 -13.01 5.05 -27.74
CA ARG A 255 -11.86 4.15 -27.68
C ARG A 255 -12.22 2.79 -28.29
N PRO A 256 -11.25 2.12 -28.95
CA PRO A 256 -11.43 0.72 -29.31
C PRO A 256 -11.64 -0.13 -28.05
N GLN A 257 -12.40 -1.22 -28.19
CA GLN A 257 -12.72 -2.14 -27.07
C GLN A 257 -11.49 -2.81 -26.47
N ALA A 258 -10.34 -2.74 -27.15
CA ALA A 258 -9.07 -3.03 -26.55
C ALA A 258 -7.97 -2.14 -27.11
N PHE A 259 -7.05 -1.70 -26.26
CA PHE A 259 -5.82 -1.03 -26.68
C PHE A 259 -4.67 -1.33 -25.72
N ASP A 260 -3.46 -1.27 -26.25
CA ASP A 260 -2.22 -1.34 -25.48
C ASP A 260 -1.73 0.09 -25.20
N ALA A 261 -1.17 0.30 -24.01
CA ALA A 261 -0.52 1.54 -23.62
C ALA A 261 0.78 1.24 -22.88
N PHE A 262 1.79 2.09 -23.07
CA PHE A 262 3.01 2.03 -22.28
C PHE A 262 2.86 2.87 -21.01
N GLY A 263 3.29 2.33 -19.87
CA GLY A 263 3.26 3.00 -18.59
C GLY A 263 4.62 3.03 -17.91
N TRP A 264 4.85 4.09 -17.15
CA TRP A 264 6.07 4.27 -16.37
C TRP A 264 5.80 5.18 -15.17
N ALA A 265 6.60 5.01 -14.12
CA ALA A 265 6.62 5.89 -12.97
C ALA A 265 8.05 6.09 -12.46
N THR A 266 8.29 7.22 -11.81
CA THR A 266 9.53 7.48 -11.07
C THR A 266 9.19 8.08 -9.71
N THR A 267 9.94 7.68 -8.69
CA THR A 267 9.80 8.17 -7.32
C THR A 267 11.15 8.65 -6.82
N ALA A 268 11.14 9.74 -6.06
CA ALA A 268 12.28 10.20 -5.28
C ALA A 268 11.87 10.33 -3.82
N GLY A 269 12.70 9.81 -2.92
CA GLY A 269 12.47 9.77 -1.50
C GLY A 269 13.67 10.31 -0.72
N LEU A 270 13.41 10.98 0.40
CA LEU A 270 14.43 11.48 1.30
C LEU A 270 13.95 11.42 2.76
N THR A 271 14.78 10.90 3.66
CA THR A 271 14.64 11.03 5.12
C THR A 271 15.89 11.71 5.67
N LEU A 272 15.70 12.75 6.48
CA LEU A 272 16.76 13.53 7.09
C LEU A 272 16.58 13.57 8.61
N PRO A 273 17.63 13.33 9.41
CA PRO A 273 17.56 13.52 10.85
C PRO A 273 17.50 15.00 11.19
N VAL A 274 16.75 15.33 12.24
CA VAL A 274 16.51 16.71 12.68
C VAL A 274 17.29 16.97 13.97
N LYS A 275 18.41 17.70 13.85
CA LYS A 275 19.39 17.90 14.93
C LYS A 275 19.02 18.92 16.02
N TRP A 276 17.84 19.52 15.96
CA TRP A 276 17.40 20.54 16.92
C TRP A 276 16.32 20.05 17.88
N GLY A 277 16.02 18.75 17.87
CA GLY A 277 15.18 18.06 18.86
C GLY A 277 15.95 16.97 19.60
N GLU A 278 15.23 16.12 20.33
CA GLU A 278 15.77 14.86 20.84
C GLU A 278 16.15 13.93 19.68
N ASP A 279 17.09 13.03 19.95
CA ASP A 279 17.54 12.00 19.03
C ASP A 279 16.33 11.18 18.52
N GLY A 280 16.32 10.89 17.21
CA GLY A 280 15.22 10.17 16.54
C GLY A 280 14.17 11.06 15.88
N SER A 281 14.24 12.39 16.01
CA SER A 281 13.41 13.30 15.21
C SER A 281 13.86 13.30 13.73
N ALA A 282 12.91 13.25 12.80
CA ALA A 282 13.21 13.13 11.38
C ALA A 282 12.19 13.86 10.48
N PHE A 283 12.66 14.31 9.32
CA PHE A 283 11.82 14.77 8.23
C PHE A 283 11.89 13.77 7.08
N SER A 284 10.75 13.29 6.60
CA SER A 284 10.67 12.38 5.47
C SER A 284 9.81 12.97 4.36
N MET A 285 10.16 12.71 3.10
CA MET A 285 9.37 13.10 1.94
C MET A 285 9.50 12.10 0.80
N GLN A 286 8.44 12.00 -0.01
CA GLN A 286 8.44 11.23 -1.24
C GLN A 286 7.66 12.00 -2.31
N ALA A 287 8.20 12.06 -3.53
CA ALA A 287 7.51 12.59 -4.70
C ALA A 287 7.51 11.55 -5.82
N THR A 288 6.35 11.31 -6.43
CA THR A 288 6.15 10.36 -7.52
C THR A 288 5.57 11.08 -8.73
N TYR A 289 6.05 10.75 -9.93
CA TYR A 289 5.39 11.10 -11.18
C TYR A 289 5.11 9.81 -11.98
N ALA A 290 3.92 9.72 -12.58
CA ALA A 290 3.48 8.51 -13.27
C ALA A 290 2.66 8.81 -14.54
N VAL A 291 2.84 7.97 -15.54
CA VAL A 291 2.05 7.93 -16.78
C VAL A 291 1.57 6.51 -16.99
N ASN A 292 0.26 6.30 -17.08
CA ASN A 292 -0.41 5.00 -17.15
C ASN A 292 -0.01 4.02 -16.02
N ALA A 293 0.59 4.56 -14.95
CA ALA A 293 1.07 3.87 -13.77
C ALA A 293 0.50 4.57 -12.51
N SER A 294 -0.76 5.04 -12.60
CA SER A 294 -1.45 5.73 -11.52
C SER A 294 -1.58 4.95 -10.22
N PRO A 295 -1.46 3.59 -10.19
CA PRO A 295 -1.27 2.92 -8.93
C PRO A 295 -0.21 3.63 -8.12
N TYR A 296 1.00 3.91 -8.60
CA TYR A 296 2.14 4.43 -7.83
C TYR A 296 1.99 5.83 -7.22
N LEU A 297 0.86 6.51 -7.44
CA LEU A 297 0.62 7.87 -6.94
C LEU A 297 -0.16 7.87 -5.61
N GLY A 298 0.04 8.93 -4.82
CA GLY A 298 -0.74 9.23 -3.61
C GLY A 298 -0.48 8.29 -2.43
N THR A 299 -1.35 8.34 -1.44
CA THR A 299 -1.40 7.38 -0.31
C THR A 299 -2.33 6.20 -0.60
N VAL A 300 -2.36 5.17 0.25
CA VAL A 300 -3.39 4.09 0.16
C VAL A 300 -4.78 4.70 0.12
N ALA A 301 -5.05 5.67 0.99
CA ALA A 301 -6.35 6.31 1.09
C ALA A 301 -6.72 7.12 -0.16
N ASP A 302 -5.76 7.75 -0.83
CA ASP A 302 -5.98 8.41 -2.11
C ASP A 302 -6.34 7.38 -3.19
N LEU A 303 -5.65 6.24 -3.24
CA LEU A 303 -5.92 5.19 -4.22
C LEU A 303 -7.25 4.49 -4.00
N SER A 304 -7.62 4.21 -2.75
CA SER A 304 -8.96 3.68 -2.45
C SER A 304 -10.04 4.68 -2.87
N THR A 305 -9.83 5.98 -2.58
CA THR A 305 -10.73 7.05 -3.06
C THR A 305 -10.83 7.06 -4.59
N LEU A 306 -9.69 7.01 -5.28
CA LEU A 306 -9.62 6.95 -6.73
C LEU A 306 -10.30 5.70 -7.29
N ALA A 307 -10.13 4.55 -6.68
CA ALA A 307 -10.76 3.30 -7.11
C ALA A 307 -12.29 3.34 -6.98
N GLY A 308 -12.81 4.10 -6.00
CA GLY A 308 -14.25 4.34 -5.85
C GLY A 308 -14.83 5.35 -6.84
N VAL A 309 -13.98 6.22 -7.42
CA VAL A 309 -14.39 7.35 -8.29
C VAL A 309 -14.03 7.13 -9.76
N VAL A 310 -13.02 6.33 -10.09
CA VAL A 310 -12.60 6.10 -11.48
C VAL A 310 -12.96 4.67 -11.86
N SER A 311 -14.09 4.51 -12.54
CA SER A 311 -14.61 3.19 -12.95
C SER A 311 -14.19 2.77 -14.36
N VAL A 312 -13.62 3.68 -15.15
CA VAL A 312 -13.24 3.41 -16.55
C VAL A 312 -11.72 3.33 -16.68
N PRO A 313 -11.19 2.30 -17.37
CA PRO A 313 -9.77 2.23 -17.65
C PRO A 313 -9.41 3.24 -18.73
N VAL A 314 -8.65 4.24 -18.32
CA VAL A 314 -8.23 5.36 -19.16
C VAL A 314 -6.74 5.54 -18.99
N THR A 315 -6.10 6.13 -20.00
CA THR A 315 -4.73 6.56 -19.85
C THR A 315 -4.65 7.64 -18.78
N THR A 316 -3.68 7.54 -17.87
CA THR A 316 -3.54 8.42 -16.73
C THR A 316 -2.22 9.16 -16.77
N LYS A 317 -2.19 10.37 -16.23
CA LYS A 317 -0.95 11.11 -16.01
C LYS A 317 -1.08 11.89 -14.72
N GLY A 318 -0.09 11.83 -13.85
CA GLY A 318 -0.19 12.51 -12.58
C GLY A 318 1.11 12.54 -11.80
N TRP A 319 1.05 13.23 -10.67
CA TRP A 319 2.11 13.26 -9.69
C TRP A 319 1.53 13.36 -8.30
N SER A 320 2.33 12.95 -7.32
CA SER A 320 2.01 13.10 -5.91
C SER A 320 3.25 13.48 -5.14
N ILE A 321 3.05 14.19 -4.03
CA ILE A 321 4.07 14.43 -3.03
C ILE A 321 3.47 14.18 -1.66
N VAL A 322 4.27 13.58 -0.77
CA VAL A 322 3.95 13.39 0.63
C VAL A 322 5.17 13.78 1.46
N GLY A 323 4.94 14.45 2.57
CA GLY A 323 5.99 14.88 3.50
C GLY A 323 5.51 14.76 4.94
N SER A 324 6.40 14.34 5.84
CA SER A 324 6.12 14.20 7.26
C SER A 324 7.26 14.75 8.09
N TYR A 325 6.90 15.15 9.29
CA TYR A 325 7.80 15.44 10.37
C TYR A 325 7.46 14.54 11.54
N HIS A 326 8.43 13.73 11.95
CA HIS A 326 8.40 12.94 13.18
C HIS A 326 9.20 13.67 14.25
N HIS A 327 8.60 13.84 15.43
CA HIS A 327 9.24 14.47 16.56
C HIS A 327 9.13 13.61 17.81
N VAL A 328 10.28 13.33 18.41
CA VAL A 328 10.39 12.65 19.70
C VAL A 328 10.45 13.72 20.78
N PHE A 329 9.48 13.71 21.70
CA PHE A 329 9.49 14.60 22.87
C PHE A 329 10.21 13.96 24.06
N SER A 330 10.10 12.64 24.18
CA SER A 330 10.78 11.82 25.18
C SER A 330 10.75 10.34 24.77
N GLU A 331 11.37 9.47 25.57
CA GLU A 331 11.28 8.00 25.38
C GLU A 331 9.84 7.47 25.31
N HIS A 332 8.88 8.19 25.92
CA HIS A 332 7.49 7.78 26.01
C HIS A 332 6.54 8.56 25.09
N TRP A 333 6.96 9.67 24.49
CA TRP A 333 6.07 10.54 23.72
C TRP A 333 6.68 10.93 22.38
N GLU A 334 5.92 10.69 21.32
CA GLU A 334 6.26 11.11 19.97
C GLU A 334 5.02 11.70 19.28
N ALA A 335 5.23 12.60 18.32
CA ALA A 335 4.18 13.08 17.45
C ALA A 335 4.64 13.10 16.00
N ASN A 336 3.67 12.93 15.11
CA ASN A 336 3.88 13.04 13.68
C ASN A 336 2.94 14.08 13.09
N ALA A 337 3.41 14.80 12.07
CA ALA A 337 2.58 15.63 11.21
C ALA A 337 2.87 15.28 9.75
N MET A 338 1.84 15.17 8.91
CA MET A 338 1.98 14.90 7.48
C MET A 338 1.19 15.89 6.64
N THR A 339 1.64 16.05 5.40
CA THR A 339 0.83 16.60 4.31
C THR A 339 1.06 15.80 3.04
N SER A 340 0.01 15.63 2.24
CA SER A 340 0.14 15.07 0.90
C SER A 340 -0.68 15.86 -0.11
N TYR A 341 -0.22 15.80 -1.35
CA TYR A 341 -0.92 16.31 -2.52
C TYR A 341 -0.86 15.29 -3.64
N LEU A 342 -1.98 15.09 -4.32
CA LEU A 342 -2.09 14.27 -5.51
C LEU A 342 -2.74 15.09 -6.62
N ALA A 343 -2.17 14.98 -7.82
CA ALA A 343 -2.78 15.45 -9.05
C ALA A 343 -2.81 14.33 -10.08
N LEU A 344 -4.02 13.95 -10.50
CA LEU A 344 -4.26 12.93 -11.51
C LEU A 344 -5.14 13.48 -12.63
N ASP A 345 -4.66 13.38 -13.86
CA ASP A 345 -5.40 13.69 -15.07
C ASP A 345 -5.78 12.40 -15.80
N LEU A 346 -7.03 12.33 -16.23
CA LEU A 346 -7.60 11.22 -16.97
C LEU A 346 -7.71 11.62 -18.45
N ALA A 347 -7.02 10.92 -19.33
CA ALA A 347 -7.11 11.14 -20.76
C ALA A 347 -8.29 10.34 -21.34
N MET A 348 -9.44 11.02 -21.45
CA MET A 348 -10.64 10.53 -22.14
C MET A 348 -10.80 11.27 -23.47
N ASP A 349 -11.32 10.63 -24.52
CA ASP A 349 -11.47 11.36 -25.79
C ASP A 349 -12.52 12.47 -25.64
N ARG A 350 -12.15 13.67 -26.09
CA ARG A 350 -12.96 14.91 -26.04
C ARG A 350 -13.20 15.51 -24.64
N GLN A 351 -12.64 14.93 -23.57
CA GLN A 351 -12.72 15.48 -22.20
C GLN A 351 -11.42 15.25 -21.41
N SER A 352 -11.20 16.04 -20.36
CA SER A 352 -10.00 15.87 -19.52
C SER A 352 -10.40 15.95 -18.05
N PRO A 353 -11.08 14.92 -17.52
CA PRO A 353 -11.37 14.85 -16.09
C PRO A 353 -10.08 14.90 -15.29
N SER A 354 -10.14 15.50 -14.11
CA SER A 354 -8.99 15.60 -13.23
C SER A 354 -9.40 15.42 -11.78
N ILE A 355 -8.50 14.85 -10.99
CA ILE A 355 -8.68 14.61 -9.57
C ILE A 355 -7.51 15.26 -8.86
N ARG A 356 -7.80 16.08 -7.86
CA ARG A 356 -6.82 16.70 -6.98
C ARG A 356 -7.18 16.37 -5.54
N THR A 357 -6.24 15.87 -4.76
CA THR A 357 -6.44 15.67 -3.31
C THR A 357 -5.36 16.40 -2.52
N ASN A 358 -5.78 17.00 -1.40
CA ASN A 358 -4.89 17.51 -0.36
C ASN A 358 -5.22 16.77 0.92
N ARG A 359 -4.20 16.32 1.64
CA ARG A 359 -4.36 15.70 2.94
C ARG A 359 -3.41 16.32 3.95
N TYR A 360 -3.90 16.38 5.17
CA TYR A 360 -3.15 16.78 6.34
C TYR A 360 -3.51 15.82 7.46
N ALA A 361 -2.54 15.41 8.24
CA ALA A 361 -2.82 14.68 9.47
C ALA A 361 -1.75 14.94 10.51
N ALA A 362 -2.14 14.71 11.76
CA ALA A 362 -1.23 14.71 12.87
C ALA A 362 -1.62 13.61 13.85
N ASN A 363 -0.63 13.02 14.51
CA ASN A 363 -0.86 12.09 15.60
C ASN A 363 0.03 12.39 16.80
N LEU A 364 -0.39 11.87 17.94
CA LEU A 364 0.36 11.84 19.19
C LEU A 364 0.34 10.41 19.69
N ILE A 365 1.51 9.91 20.05
CA ILE A 365 1.72 8.52 20.45
C ILE A 365 2.38 8.50 21.82
N TYR A 366 1.82 7.68 22.70
CA TYR A 366 2.33 7.37 24.03
C TYR A 366 2.84 5.93 24.06
N LYS A 367 4.11 5.75 24.41
CA LYS A 367 4.84 4.47 24.46
C LYS A 367 5.32 4.21 25.89
N PRO A 368 4.49 3.65 26.80
CA PRO A 368 4.93 3.38 28.16
C PRO A 368 6.13 2.40 28.21
N ASP A 369 6.28 1.55 27.19
CA ASP A 369 7.44 0.71 26.95
C ASP A 369 7.59 0.42 25.43
N ASP A 370 8.61 -0.35 25.05
CA ASP A 370 8.91 -0.68 23.64
C ASP A 370 7.85 -1.55 22.95
N LYS A 371 6.96 -2.19 23.72
CA LYS A 371 5.98 -3.16 23.22
C LYS A 371 4.59 -2.58 23.11
N LEU A 372 4.27 -1.55 23.87
CA LEU A 372 2.93 -1.00 23.96
C LEU A 372 2.90 0.42 23.43
N ARG A 373 2.02 0.68 22.44
CA ARG A 373 1.80 2.00 21.85
C ARG A 373 0.33 2.37 21.95
N PHE A 374 0.03 3.56 22.43
CA PHE A 374 -1.28 4.18 22.35
C PHE A 374 -1.19 5.42 21.50
N GLY A 375 -2.20 5.71 20.67
CA GLY A 375 -2.17 6.95 19.93
C GLY A 375 -3.53 7.48 19.53
N ALA A 376 -3.51 8.77 19.22
CA ALA A 376 -4.63 9.48 18.65
C ALA A 376 -4.17 10.17 17.36
N GLU A 377 -4.95 10.07 16.31
CA GLU A 377 -4.67 10.68 15.01
C GLU A 377 -5.87 11.52 14.57
N VAL A 378 -5.60 12.66 13.93
CA VAL A 378 -6.61 13.48 13.26
C VAL A 378 -6.16 13.72 11.83
N GLY A 379 -7.06 13.54 10.89
CA GLY A 379 -6.81 13.72 9.46
C GLY A 379 -7.87 14.60 8.82
N TYR A 380 -7.45 15.50 7.94
CA TYR A 380 -8.31 16.28 7.06
C TYR A 380 -7.97 15.97 5.61
N VAL A 381 -8.99 15.73 4.80
CA VAL A 381 -8.85 15.54 3.36
C VAL A 381 -9.77 16.51 2.62
N LYS A 382 -9.24 17.07 1.53
CA LYS A 382 -10.01 17.80 0.54
C LYS A 382 -9.77 17.16 -0.82
N ALA A 383 -10.85 16.83 -1.52
CA ALA A 383 -10.81 16.29 -2.86
C ALA A 383 -11.62 17.18 -3.81
N ASP A 384 -10.99 17.62 -4.88
CA ASP A 384 -11.60 18.38 -5.96
C ASP A 384 -11.58 17.49 -7.22
N ILE A 385 -12.76 17.10 -7.70
CA ILE A 385 -12.94 16.24 -8.88
C ILE A 385 -13.58 17.07 -9.98
N ASP A 386 -12.83 17.37 -11.04
CA ASP A 386 -13.36 17.96 -12.27
C ASP A 386 -13.76 16.85 -13.23
N SER A 387 -15.02 16.84 -13.65
CA SER A 387 -15.52 15.81 -14.56
C SER A 387 -15.16 16.09 -16.02
N GLY A 388 -14.64 17.27 -16.36
CA GLY A 388 -14.35 17.64 -17.75
C GLY A 388 -15.60 17.77 -18.64
N GLY A 389 -16.80 17.68 -18.04
CA GLY A 389 -18.10 17.75 -18.71
C GLY A 389 -19.01 16.55 -18.45
N PRO A 390 -20.18 16.47 -19.12
CA PRO A 390 -21.19 15.44 -18.84
C PRO A 390 -20.74 14.00 -19.12
N ILE A 391 -19.82 13.79 -20.07
CA ILE A 391 -19.32 12.47 -20.47
C ILE A 391 -18.30 11.94 -19.45
N GLY A 392 -17.46 12.79 -18.89
CA GLY A 392 -16.52 12.43 -17.85
C GLY A 392 -17.23 12.25 -16.50
N LEU A 393 -18.40 12.85 -16.31
CA LEU A 393 -19.30 12.47 -15.20
C LEU A 393 -19.72 10.99 -15.31
N LEU A 394 -19.97 10.49 -16.53
CA LEU A 394 -20.28 9.09 -16.79
C LEU A 394 -19.03 8.19 -16.63
N GLY A 395 -17.85 8.69 -17.06
CA GLY A 395 -16.56 7.99 -16.96
C GLY A 395 -15.99 7.89 -15.54
N LEU A 396 -16.33 8.84 -14.66
CA LEU A 396 -16.00 8.82 -13.23
C LEU A 396 -16.96 7.93 -12.42
N GLY A 397 -17.63 6.95 -13.04
CA GLY A 397 -18.44 5.98 -12.30
C GLY A 397 -19.51 6.57 -11.39
N LEU A 398 -19.89 7.84 -11.55
CA LEU A 398 -20.84 8.51 -10.67
C LEU A 398 -22.27 7.94 -10.82
N PHE A 399 -22.45 6.96 -11.72
CA PHE A 399 -23.65 6.13 -11.92
C PHE A 399 -23.53 4.71 -11.35
N ASN A 400 -22.46 4.38 -10.64
CA ASN A 400 -22.39 3.13 -9.88
C ASN A 400 -23.57 3.12 -8.90
N PRO A 401 -24.43 2.09 -8.85
CA PRO A 401 -25.64 2.08 -8.01
C PRO A 401 -25.33 2.29 -6.53
N VAL A 402 -24.12 1.96 -6.07
CA VAL A 402 -23.64 2.31 -4.72
C VAL A 402 -23.48 3.82 -4.55
N PHE A 403 -22.98 4.53 -5.56
CA PHE A 403 -22.89 6.00 -5.58
C PHE A 403 -24.27 6.65 -5.82
N PHE A 404 -25.10 6.07 -6.71
CA PHE A 404 -26.41 6.61 -7.10
C PHE A 404 -27.49 6.48 -6.02
N ASN A 405 -27.60 5.32 -5.36
CA ASN A 405 -28.49 5.13 -4.21
C ASN A 405 -28.09 6.03 -3.03
N ASN A 406 -26.81 6.41 -2.97
CA ASN A 406 -26.27 7.32 -1.98
C ASN A 406 -26.43 8.81 -2.36
N LEU A 407 -26.55 9.14 -3.65
CA LEU A 407 -26.76 10.51 -4.14
C LEU A 407 -28.22 10.97 -3.97
N LEU A 408 -29.20 10.06 -4.12
CA LEU A 408 -30.63 10.38 -4.16
C LEU A 408 -31.40 10.01 -2.88
N GLY A 409 -30.76 9.38 -1.90
CA GLY A 409 -31.45 8.84 -0.73
C GLY A 409 -32.27 7.58 -1.07
N SER A 410 -32.44 6.70 -0.09
CA SER A 410 -33.04 5.37 -0.25
C SER A 410 -34.51 5.38 -0.71
N SER A 411 -35.20 6.52 -0.69
CA SER A 411 -36.61 6.65 -1.05
C SER A 411 -36.88 6.89 -2.55
N ILE A 412 -35.88 7.23 -3.36
CA ILE A 412 -36.07 7.54 -4.80
C ILE A 412 -35.66 6.36 -5.71
N ALA A 413 -34.78 5.49 -5.22
CA ALA A 413 -34.22 4.38 -6.00
C ALA A 413 -35.27 3.32 -6.45
N SER A 414 -36.41 3.21 -5.78
CA SER A 414 -37.48 2.28 -6.18
C SER A 414 -38.39 2.81 -7.32
N ALA A 415 -38.27 4.10 -7.68
CA ALA A 415 -39.14 4.73 -8.66
C ALA A 415 -38.53 4.81 -10.08
N ILE A 416 -37.26 4.48 -10.26
CA ILE A 416 -36.55 4.58 -11.56
C ILE A 416 -36.46 3.20 -12.19
N ASN A 417 -37.62 2.66 -12.55
CA ASN A 417 -37.72 1.54 -13.47
C ASN A 417 -38.89 1.83 -14.43
N THR A 418 -38.73 2.84 -15.28
CA THR A 418 -39.46 3.04 -16.56
C THR A 418 -39.08 4.40 -17.18
N ASN A 419 -38.63 4.37 -18.43
CA ASN A 419 -38.61 5.43 -19.46
C ASN A 419 -39.01 6.87 -19.04
N LEU A 420 -38.16 7.58 -18.31
CA LEU A 420 -38.27 9.04 -18.17
C LEU A 420 -37.01 9.73 -18.70
N PRO A 421 -37.15 10.86 -19.42
CA PRO A 421 -36.01 11.64 -19.90
C PRO A 421 -35.21 12.16 -18.71
N LEU A 422 -33.89 12.00 -18.77
CA LEU A 422 -32.96 12.47 -17.74
C LEU A 422 -33.24 13.95 -17.42
N PRO A 423 -33.41 14.32 -16.13
CA PRO A 423 -33.60 15.71 -15.75
C PRO A 423 -32.38 16.53 -16.17
N GLY A 424 -32.61 17.73 -16.71
CA GLY A 424 -31.60 18.59 -17.29
C GLY A 424 -30.44 18.86 -16.32
N ILE A 425 -29.30 18.24 -16.59
CA ILE A 425 -28.02 18.60 -15.97
C ILE A 425 -27.71 20.03 -16.44
N ASN A 426 -27.82 20.99 -15.53
CA ASN A 426 -27.45 22.38 -15.79
C ASN A 426 -26.00 22.42 -16.31
N LYS A 427 -25.79 23.12 -17.44
CA LYS A 427 -24.48 23.30 -18.11
C LYS A 427 -23.35 23.90 -17.25
N GLY A 428 -23.59 24.16 -15.96
CA GLY A 428 -22.66 24.81 -15.03
C GLY A 428 -22.01 23.91 -13.97
N GLN A 429 -22.50 22.68 -13.71
CA GLN A 429 -21.84 21.79 -12.74
C GLN A 429 -20.68 21.04 -13.42
N ARG A 430 -19.46 21.55 -13.24
CA ARG A 430 -18.22 20.97 -13.81
C ARG A 430 -17.48 20.01 -12.88
N GLY A 431 -17.87 19.89 -11.62
CA GLY A 431 -17.13 19.05 -10.69
C GLY A 431 -17.84 18.77 -9.38
N VAL A 432 -17.25 17.86 -8.61
CA VAL A 432 -17.66 17.47 -7.26
C VAL A 432 -16.51 17.83 -6.32
N ASN A 433 -16.78 18.72 -5.38
CA ASN A 433 -15.85 19.05 -4.30
C ASN A 433 -16.33 18.38 -3.02
N GLY A 434 -15.40 17.75 -2.30
CA GLY A 434 -15.67 17.10 -1.03
C GLY A 434 -14.59 17.42 -0.01
N SER A 435 -14.97 17.44 1.26
CA SER A 435 -14.04 17.51 2.36
C SER A 435 -14.49 16.64 3.52
N GLY A 436 -13.52 16.09 4.24
CA GLY A 436 -13.78 15.21 5.38
C GLY A 436 -12.76 15.43 6.48
N LEU A 437 -13.25 15.31 7.71
CA LEU A 437 -12.41 15.24 8.90
C LEU A 437 -12.60 13.85 9.52
N ALA A 438 -11.49 13.20 9.84
CA ALA A 438 -11.47 11.91 10.50
C ALA A 438 -10.60 11.98 11.77
N GLY A 439 -11.02 11.23 12.79
CA GLY A 439 -10.27 11.02 14.02
C GLY A 439 -10.13 9.53 14.30
N TYR A 440 -9.00 9.16 14.89
CA TYR A 440 -8.62 7.78 15.16
C TYR A 440 -8.07 7.66 16.57
N LEU A 441 -8.35 6.53 17.21
CA LEU A 441 -7.70 6.06 18.42
C LEU A 441 -7.17 4.67 18.17
N PHE A 442 -5.96 4.38 18.64
CA PHE A 442 -5.37 3.06 18.50
C PHE A 442 -4.60 2.64 19.74
N ALA A 443 -4.53 1.33 19.92
CA ALA A 443 -3.65 0.66 20.86
C ALA A 443 -3.01 -0.53 20.17
N THR A 444 -1.68 -0.60 20.23
CA THR A 444 -0.89 -1.64 19.59
C THR A 444 0.03 -2.30 20.61
N TRP A 445 0.10 -3.63 20.56
CA TRP A 445 0.98 -4.44 21.36
C TRP A 445 1.85 -5.31 20.46
N SER A 446 3.17 -5.21 20.60
CA SER A 446 4.17 -5.97 19.85
C SER A 446 4.87 -6.98 20.75
N PHE A 447 5.23 -8.13 20.20
CA PHE A 447 5.91 -9.17 20.95
C PHE A 447 7.02 -9.85 20.18
#